data_AF-E9ALJ1-F1
#
_entry.id   AF-E9ALJ1-F1
#
_cell.length_a   1.000
_cell.length_b   1.000
_cell.length_c   1.000
_cell.angle_alpha   90.00
_cell.angle_beta   90.00
_cell.angle_gamma   90.00
#
_symmetry.space_group_name_H-M   'P 1'
#
loop_
_entity.id
_entity.type
_entity.pdbx_description
1 polymer ?
#
loop_
_entity_poly.entity_id
_entity_poly.type
_entity_poly.pdbx_seq_one_letter_code
_entity_poly.pdbx_strand_id
1 'polypeptide(L)'
;MNLQQTTRGIQDLLYTLGTSLERFRGANGLQHLVTTGKLSLLSLFGVFERTRDEEYEKRSAAVNETRRCLLQLVDDFEGITESTAKLVQKVDRLLGTLEQFHCCCDMEVDGRANVSGSDVPQLGQYFRQIREASSQLKGFLDDFSTSKTTCVDVTRTAIKEIEKVNTDTSCNVAAALTDFDRQRRRLQMRESEMMHAMSRSTSREDPAVRYAELNCVKESEALESLGRKYIDSLGNAMTATHFALEQSSMTGWASSNVFFVQLGQLFSELSTTGKAIAAHLLSIKNSQKVSHQLSEEKRRILQEQRAAATAAGVATNTETDLFSGGADVSPGASFPLVTSSPAGPSARVSSPTEGPGRGSVNLDDLFH
;
A
#
# COMPACT_ATOMS: atom_id res chain seq x y z
N MET A 1 -50.15 -52.30 25.92
CA MET A 1 -48.70 -52.06 26.13
C MET A 1 -48.32 -52.56 27.51
N ASN A 2 -47.25 -53.34 27.64
CA ASN A 2 -46.90 -54.05 28.87
C ASN A 2 -46.03 -53.18 29.79
N LEU A 3 -46.62 -52.60 30.84
CA LEU A 3 -45.90 -51.84 31.88
C LEU A 3 -44.70 -52.63 32.44
N GLN A 4 -44.83 -53.94 32.63
CA GLN A 4 -43.76 -54.81 33.14
C GLN A 4 -42.52 -54.89 32.22
N GLN A 5 -42.69 -54.77 30.89
CA GLN A 5 -41.53 -54.70 29.98
C GLN A 5 -40.83 -53.34 30.10
N THR A 6 -41.59 -52.26 30.23
CA THR A 6 -41.04 -50.92 30.47
C THR A 6 -40.30 -50.86 31.82
N THR A 7 -40.84 -51.47 32.87
CA THR A 7 -40.18 -51.55 34.19
C THR A 7 -38.88 -52.34 34.14
N ARG A 8 -38.83 -53.49 33.45
CA ARG A 8 -37.58 -54.24 33.24
C ARG A 8 -36.54 -53.44 32.44
N GLY A 9 -36.95 -52.80 31.34
CA GLY A 9 -36.05 -51.96 30.55
C GLY A 9 -35.47 -50.79 31.36
N ILE A 10 -36.26 -50.17 32.24
CA ILE A 10 -35.79 -49.12 33.17
C ILE A 10 -34.85 -49.69 34.23
N GLN A 11 -35.11 -50.89 34.76
CA GLN A 11 -34.24 -51.56 35.74
C GLN A 11 -32.88 -51.96 35.14
N ASP A 12 -32.85 -52.53 33.93
CA ASP A 12 -31.60 -52.84 33.22
C ASP A 12 -30.81 -51.56 32.89
N LEU A 13 -31.49 -50.49 32.50
CA LEU A 13 -30.86 -49.20 32.19
C LEU A 13 -30.27 -48.55 33.46
N LEU A 14 -30.98 -48.60 34.60
CA LEU A 14 -30.46 -48.14 35.90
C LEU A 14 -29.29 -49.01 36.39
N TYR A 15 -29.34 -50.32 36.20
CA TYR A 15 -28.26 -51.24 36.56
C TYR A 15 -27.00 -51.02 35.69
N THR A 16 -27.19 -50.83 34.39
CA THR A 16 -26.11 -50.50 33.44
C THR A 16 -25.49 -49.12 33.75
N LEU A 17 -26.32 -48.13 34.08
CA LEU A 17 -25.86 -46.81 34.50
C LEU A 17 -25.05 -46.92 35.81
N GLY A 18 -25.57 -47.63 36.82
CA GLY A 18 -24.89 -47.85 38.09
C GLY A 18 -23.53 -48.54 37.94
N THR A 19 -23.46 -49.63 37.17
CA THR A 19 -22.20 -50.35 36.91
C THR A 19 -21.20 -49.54 36.07
N SER A 20 -21.65 -48.65 35.18
CA SER A 20 -20.77 -47.69 34.51
C SER A 20 -20.23 -46.61 35.47
N LEU A 21 -21.06 -46.14 36.40
CA LEU A 21 -20.69 -45.13 37.40
C LEU A 21 -19.73 -45.67 38.47
N GLU A 22 -19.76 -46.97 38.76
CA GLU A 22 -18.77 -47.60 39.66
C GLU A 22 -17.33 -47.48 39.15
N ARG A 23 -17.11 -47.36 37.83
CA ARG A 23 -15.78 -47.09 37.26
C ARG A 23 -15.21 -45.71 37.67
N PHE A 24 -16.06 -44.82 38.17
CA PHE A 24 -15.72 -43.49 38.65
C PHE A 24 -15.82 -43.36 40.18
N ARG A 25 -15.79 -44.49 40.91
CA ARG A 25 -15.90 -44.53 42.37
C ARG A 25 -14.52 -44.44 43.03
N GLY A 26 -14.17 -43.26 43.53
CA GLY A 26 -12.92 -43.02 44.27
C GLY A 26 -12.66 -41.54 44.53
N ALA A 27 -11.56 -41.22 45.21
CA ALA A 27 -11.08 -39.84 45.32
C ALA A 27 -10.80 -39.29 43.89
N ASN A 28 -11.30 -38.09 43.59
CA ASN A 28 -11.32 -37.48 42.25
C ASN A 28 -12.18 -38.20 41.20
N GLY A 29 -12.85 -39.31 41.52
CA GLY A 29 -13.67 -40.07 40.57
C GLY A 29 -14.86 -39.27 40.02
N LEU A 30 -15.54 -38.49 40.86
CA LEU A 30 -16.60 -37.58 40.44
C LEU A 30 -16.07 -36.46 39.52
N GLN A 31 -14.85 -35.98 39.77
CA GLN A 31 -14.18 -34.99 38.92
C GLN A 31 -13.81 -35.61 37.58
N HIS A 32 -13.32 -36.85 37.55
CA HIS A 32 -13.11 -37.60 36.31
C HIS A 32 -14.41 -37.82 35.53
N LEU A 33 -15.51 -38.21 36.19
CA LEU A 33 -16.83 -38.34 35.55
C LEU A 33 -17.29 -37.01 34.95
N VAL A 34 -17.12 -35.89 35.65
CA VAL A 34 -17.48 -34.55 35.15
C VAL A 34 -16.55 -34.10 34.02
N THR A 35 -15.24 -34.36 34.09
CA THR A 35 -14.29 -33.99 33.02
C THR A 35 -14.48 -34.86 31.79
N THR A 36 -14.55 -36.17 31.94
CA THR A 36 -14.83 -37.12 30.85
C THR A 36 -16.22 -36.88 30.28
N GLY A 37 -17.26 -36.72 31.11
CA GLY A 37 -18.62 -36.42 30.67
C GLY A 37 -18.74 -35.05 29.99
N LYS A 38 -17.98 -34.04 30.42
CA LYS A 38 -17.88 -32.74 29.73
C LYS A 38 -17.20 -32.90 28.36
N LEU A 39 -16.10 -33.64 28.27
CA LEU A 39 -15.45 -33.94 26.99
C LEU A 39 -16.35 -34.75 26.06
N SER A 40 -17.05 -35.77 26.58
CA SER A 40 -17.98 -36.60 25.82
C SER A 40 -19.20 -35.81 25.35
N LEU A 41 -19.83 -34.97 26.18
CA LEU A 41 -20.94 -34.11 25.76
C LEU A 41 -20.50 -33.05 24.75
N LEU A 42 -19.34 -32.42 24.95
CA LEU A 42 -18.80 -31.43 24.01
C LEU A 42 -18.40 -32.06 22.66
N SER A 43 -17.93 -33.31 22.66
CA SER A 43 -17.72 -34.12 21.46
C SER A 43 -19.06 -34.51 20.80
N LEU A 44 -20.05 -34.97 21.58
CA LEU A 44 -21.38 -35.36 21.09
C LEU A 44 -22.12 -34.22 20.37
N PHE A 45 -21.90 -32.97 20.79
CA PHE A 45 -22.46 -31.78 20.14
C PHE A 45 -21.63 -31.27 18.94
N GLY A 46 -20.37 -31.68 18.78
CA GLY A 46 -19.48 -31.22 17.68
C GLY A 46 -19.17 -29.71 17.67
N VAL A 47 -19.57 -28.98 18.70
CA VAL A 47 -19.48 -27.50 18.75
C VAL A 47 -18.04 -27.02 18.93
N PHE A 48 -17.19 -27.78 19.63
CA PHE A 48 -15.82 -27.36 19.94
C PHE A 48 -14.82 -27.64 18.80
N GLU A 49 -15.10 -28.65 17.97
CA GLU A 49 -14.34 -28.92 16.73
C GLU A 49 -14.67 -27.83 15.70
N ARG A 50 -15.97 -27.62 15.38
CA ARG A 50 -16.41 -26.54 14.48
C ARG A 50 -15.85 -25.17 14.84
N THR A 51 -15.94 -24.75 16.10
CA THR A 51 -15.50 -23.40 16.49
C THR A 51 -13.98 -23.20 16.38
N ARG A 52 -13.17 -24.24 16.59
CA ARG A 52 -11.71 -24.16 16.40
C ARG A 52 -11.31 -24.24 14.93
N ASP A 53 -12.00 -25.06 14.16
CA ASP A 53 -11.78 -25.18 12.71
C ASP A 53 -12.17 -23.87 12.01
N GLU A 54 -13.32 -23.28 12.38
CA GLU A 54 -13.76 -21.95 11.93
C GLU A 54 -12.76 -20.84 12.32
N GLU A 55 -12.17 -20.90 13.52
CA GLU A 55 -11.15 -19.94 13.94
C GLU A 55 -9.83 -20.12 13.17
N TYR A 56 -9.44 -21.37 12.89
CA TYR A 56 -8.27 -21.69 12.08
C TYR A 56 -8.46 -21.25 10.61
N GLU A 57 -9.60 -21.55 9.98
CA GLU A 57 -9.93 -21.10 8.63
C GLU A 57 -9.94 -19.57 8.53
N LYS A 58 -10.53 -18.87 9.52
CA LYS A 58 -10.48 -17.41 9.60
C LYS A 58 -9.04 -16.89 9.70
N ARG A 59 -8.17 -17.58 10.45
CA ARG A 59 -6.75 -17.21 10.62
C ARG A 59 -5.93 -17.51 9.37
N SER A 60 -6.21 -18.60 8.66
CA SER A 60 -5.66 -18.94 7.34
C SER A 60 -6.06 -17.90 6.28
N ALA A 61 -7.33 -17.48 6.26
CA ALA A 61 -7.78 -16.39 5.41
C ALA A 61 -7.04 -15.07 5.71
N ALA A 62 -6.84 -14.74 6.99
CA ALA A 62 -6.05 -13.58 7.40
C ALA A 62 -4.57 -13.67 6.95
N VAL A 63 -3.94 -14.85 7.05
CA VAL A 63 -2.59 -15.10 6.54
C VAL A 63 -2.48 -14.84 5.03
N ASN A 64 -3.43 -15.36 4.24
CA ASN A 64 -3.46 -15.16 2.80
C ASN A 64 -3.67 -13.68 2.42
N GLU A 65 -4.51 -12.96 3.17
CA GLU A 65 -4.76 -11.54 2.97
C GLU A 65 -3.57 -10.66 3.39
N THR A 66 -2.91 -10.95 4.52
CA THR A 66 -1.66 -10.29 4.93
C THR A 66 -0.58 -10.48 3.88
N ARG A 67 -0.39 -11.71 3.37
CA ARG A 67 0.53 -11.99 2.25
C ARG A 67 0.20 -11.14 1.02
N ARG A 68 -1.07 -11.02 0.65
CA ARG A 68 -1.53 -10.18 -0.48
C ARG A 68 -1.19 -8.70 -0.26
N CYS A 69 -1.41 -8.19 0.95
CA CYS A 69 -1.07 -6.81 1.30
C CYS A 69 0.45 -6.54 1.28
N LEU A 70 1.28 -7.46 1.79
CA LEU A 70 2.74 -7.32 1.74
C LEU A 70 3.27 -7.32 0.30
N LEU A 71 2.70 -8.14 -0.59
CA LEU A 71 3.03 -8.11 -2.03
C LEU A 71 2.67 -6.76 -2.65
N GLN A 72 1.48 -6.23 -2.38
CA GLN A 72 1.08 -4.90 -2.87
C GLN A 72 2.03 -3.80 -2.37
N LEU A 73 2.49 -3.85 -1.11
CA LEU A 73 3.46 -2.89 -0.60
C LEU A 73 4.79 -2.93 -1.37
N VAL A 74 5.27 -4.11 -1.77
CA VAL A 74 6.48 -4.23 -2.60
C VAL A 74 6.26 -3.57 -3.97
N ASP A 75 5.15 -3.88 -4.63
CA ASP A 75 4.83 -3.33 -5.94
C ASP A 75 4.66 -1.80 -5.89
N ASP A 76 4.02 -1.28 -4.84
CA ASP A 76 3.82 0.16 -4.60
C ASP A 76 5.16 0.87 -4.31
N PHE A 77 6.05 0.29 -3.49
CA PHE A 77 7.38 0.85 -3.22
C PHE A 77 8.22 0.91 -4.50
N GLU A 78 8.20 -0.14 -5.32
CA GLU A 78 8.93 -0.17 -6.60
C GLU A 78 8.34 0.85 -7.59
N GLY A 79 7.02 0.94 -7.73
CA GLY A 79 6.33 1.88 -8.64
C GLY A 79 6.51 3.36 -8.25
N ILE A 80 6.48 3.68 -6.96
CA ILE A 80 6.76 5.05 -6.47
C ILE A 80 8.22 5.43 -6.74
N THR A 81 9.17 4.52 -6.49
CA THR A 81 10.59 4.79 -6.75
C THR A 81 10.90 4.93 -8.24
N GLU A 82 10.32 4.09 -9.10
CA GLU A 82 10.48 4.21 -10.56
C GLU A 82 9.90 5.54 -11.08
N SER A 83 8.73 5.94 -10.56
CA SER A 83 8.09 7.23 -10.90
C SER A 83 8.94 8.43 -10.47
N THR A 84 9.58 8.33 -9.30
CA THR A 84 10.46 9.38 -8.77
C THR A 84 11.77 9.46 -9.56
N ALA A 85 12.36 8.33 -9.95
CA ALA A 85 13.52 8.29 -10.83
C ALA A 85 13.24 8.94 -12.20
N LYS A 86 12.07 8.63 -12.79
CA LYS A 86 11.59 9.27 -14.04
C LYS A 86 11.40 10.78 -13.89
N LEU A 87 11.00 11.27 -12.71
CA LEU A 87 10.90 12.71 -12.44
C LEU A 87 12.27 13.38 -12.41
N VAL A 88 13.22 12.84 -11.65
CA VAL A 88 14.60 13.36 -11.55
C VAL A 88 15.28 13.37 -12.93
N GLN A 89 15.11 12.31 -13.73
CA GLN A 89 15.65 12.23 -15.10
C GLN A 89 15.04 13.31 -16.02
N LYS A 90 13.74 13.62 -15.89
CA LYS A 90 13.09 14.70 -16.64
C LYS A 90 13.59 16.09 -16.22
N VAL A 91 13.85 16.30 -14.92
CA VAL A 91 14.45 17.54 -14.41
C VAL A 91 15.85 17.71 -15.00
N ASP A 92 16.72 16.72 -14.89
CA ASP A 92 18.08 16.77 -15.45
C ASP A 92 18.10 17.09 -16.96
N ARG A 93 17.21 16.44 -17.74
CA ARG A 93 17.04 16.74 -19.17
C ARG A 93 16.56 18.18 -19.43
N LEU A 94 15.66 18.71 -18.60
CA LEU A 94 15.20 20.10 -18.71
C LEU A 94 16.34 21.07 -18.45
N LEU A 95 17.17 20.83 -17.42
CA LEU A 95 18.33 21.67 -17.11
C LEU A 95 19.36 21.66 -18.25
N GLY A 96 19.66 20.48 -18.83
CA GLY A 96 20.52 20.39 -20.02
C GLY A 96 19.94 21.11 -21.24
N THR A 97 18.61 21.10 -21.39
CA THR A 97 17.91 21.84 -22.46
C THR A 97 18.01 23.36 -22.25
N LEU A 98 17.95 23.84 -21.01
CA LEU A 98 18.12 25.26 -20.67
C LEU A 98 19.57 25.74 -20.90
N GLU A 99 20.57 24.91 -20.61
CA GLU A 99 21.97 25.21 -20.95
C GLU A 99 22.18 25.26 -22.47
N GLN A 100 21.60 24.32 -23.23
CA GLN A 100 21.68 24.35 -24.69
C GLN A 100 20.94 25.57 -25.28
N PHE A 101 19.77 25.92 -24.74
CA PHE A 101 19.07 27.15 -25.12
C PHE A 101 19.94 28.40 -24.90
N HIS A 102 20.64 28.47 -23.77
CA HIS A 102 21.57 29.56 -23.49
C HIS A 102 22.71 29.65 -24.52
N CYS A 103 23.35 28.52 -24.83
CA CYS A 103 24.41 28.47 -25.83
C CYS A 103 23.95 28.80 -27.25
N CYS A 104 22.71 28.48 -27.63
CA CYS A 104 22.20 28.70 -28.98
C CYS A 104 21.51 30.06 -29.19
N CYS A 105 20.87 30.62 -28.15
CA CYS A 105 20.07 31.84 -28.26
C CYS A 105 20.76 33.03 -27.61
N ASP A 106 21.15 32.91 -26.34
CA ASP A 106 21.62 34.07 -25.57
C ASP A 106 23.04 34.49 -25.98
N MET A 107 23.92 33.52 -26.30
CA MET A 107 25.27 33.83 -26.81
C MET A 107 25.27 34.53 -28.18
N GLU A 108 24.26 34.28 -29.02
CA GLU A 108 24.09 34.96 -30.32
C GLU A 108 23.44 36.35 -30.17
N VAL A 109 22.57 36.54 -29.15
CA VAL A 109 21.97 37.84 -28.82
C VAL A 109 22.99 38.78 -28.15
N ASP A 110 23.83 38.26 -27.25
CA ASP A 110 24.86 39.04 -26.58
C ASP A 110 26.12 39.12 -27.46
N GLY A 111 26.01 39.83 -28.59
CA GLY A 111 27.03 40.03 -29.65
C GLY A 111 28.30 40.77 -29.22
N ARG A 112 28.83 40.50 -28.02
CA ARG A 112 30.02 41.08 -27.39
C ARG A 112 31.27 40.23 -27.57
N ALA A 113 31.46 39.62 -28.74
CA ALA A 113 32.67 38.84 -29.07
C ALA A 113 33.99 39.60 -28.80
N ASN A 114 33.95 40.94 -28.70
CA ASN A 114 35.10 41.82 -28.46
C ASN A 114 35.01 42.74 -27.22
N VAL A 115 34.09 42.54 -26.27
CA VAL A 115 34.04 43.38 -25.05
C VAL A 115 34.45 42.58 -23.81
N SER A 116 35.76 42.68 -23.50
CA SER A 116 36.42 42.15 -22.31
C SER A 116 35.92 42.80 -21.01
N GLY A 117 34.69 42.49 -20.59
CA GLY A 117 34.03 43.15 -19.46
C GLY A 117 33.30 42.19 -18.52
N SER A 118 33.94 41.84 -17.41
CA SER A 118 33.37 41.44 -16.09
C SER A 118 32.41 40.24 -16.00
N ASP A 119 31.36 40.17 -16.82
CA ASP A 119 30.11 39.47 -16.45
C ASP A 119 30.01 38.05 -17.06
N VAL A 120 30.70 37.76 -18.17
CA VAL A 120 30.70 36.43 -18.83
C VAL A 120 31.10 35.27 -17.90
N PRO A 121 32.10 35.40 -16.98
CA PRO A 121 32.43 34.35 -16.02
C PRO A 121 31.29 33.98 -15.06
N GLN A 122 30.36 34.91 -14.78
CA GLN A 122 29.27 34.67 -13.81
C GLN A 122 28.16 33.78 -14.37
N LEU A 123 27.81 33.89 -15.66
CA LEU A 123 26.79 33.00 -16.25
C LEU A 123 27.25 31.54 -16.27
N GLY A 124 28.49 31.30 -16.69
CA GLY A 124 29.08 29.95 -16.65
C GLY A 124 29.16 29.37 -15.23
N GLN A 125 29.29 30.22 -14.21
CA GLN A 125 29.23 29.82 -12.81
C GLN A 125 27.79 29.41 -12.40
N TYR A 126 26.76 30.13 -12.82
CA TYR A 126 25.37 29.75 -12.54
C TYR A 126 24.97 28.43 -13.22
N PHE A 127 25.35 28.20 -14.48
CA PHE A 127 25.09 26.91 -15.13
C PHE A 127 25.87 25.75 -14.47
N ARG A 128 27.09 26.00 -14.00
CA ARG A 128 27.84 25.02 -13.19
C ARG A 128 27.10 24.68 -11.89
N GLN A 129 26.60 25.68 -11.17
CA GLN A 129 25.83 25.49 -9.93
C GLN A 129 24.51 24.72 -10.19
N ILE A 130 23.84 24.98 -11.30
CA ILE A 130 22.66 24.21 -11.74
C ILE A 130 23.02 22.74 -12.02
N ARG A 131 24.18 22.48 -12.64
CA ARG A 131 24.66 21.10 -12.90
C ARG A 131 25.09 20.38 -11.62
N GLU A 132 25.73 21.08 -10.69
CA GLU A 132 26.08 20.57 -9.35
C GLU A 132 24.80 20.18 -8.58
N ALA A 133 23.79 21.05 -8.58
CA ALA A 133 22.46 20.80 -8.02
C ALA A 133 21.76 19.57 -8.66
N SER A 134 21.82 19.42 -9.99
CA SER A 134 21.29 18.22 -10.67
C SER A 134 22.04 16.95 -10.28
N SER A 135 23.34 17.04 -10.03
CA SER A 135 24.18 15.92 -9.62
C SER A 135 23.90 15.50 -8.17
N GLN A 136 23.67 16.47 -7.27
CA GLN A 136 23.21 16.21 -5.90
C GLN A 136 21.84 15.52 -5.88
N LEU A 137 20.90 15.98 -6.72
CA LEU A 137 19.57 15.37 -6.83
C LEU A 137 19.61 13.89 -7.28
N LYS A 138 20.57 13.53 -8.15
CA LYS A 138 20.83 12.14 -8.52
C LYS A 138 21.37 11.32 -7.34
N GLY A 139 22.30 11.88 -6.56
CA GLY A 139 22.79 11.26 -5.32
C GLY A 139 21.65 10.95 -4.33
N PHE A 140 20.78 11.92 -4.05
CA PHE A 140 19.62 11.71 -3.17
C PHE A 140 18.64 10.65 -3.71
N LEU A 141 18.49 10.54 -5.03
CA LEU A 141 17.70 9.49 -5.66
C LEU A 141 18.35 8.10 -5.48
N ASP A 142 19.68 8.00 -5.59
CA ASP A 142 20.43 6.76 -5.40
C ASP A 142 20.36 6.28 -3.93
N ASP A 143 20.47 7.22 -2.96
CA ASP A 143 20.28 6.94 -1.53
C ASP A 143 18.85 6.42 -1.25
N PHE A 144 17.82 7.10 -1.77
CA PHE A 144 16.43 6.66 -1.65
C PHE A 144 16.19 5.30 -2.32
N SER A 145 16.78 5.06 -3.49
CA SER A 145 16.68 3.79 -4.22
C SER A 145 17.34 2.64 -3.48
N THR A 146 18.43 2.92 -2.77
CA THR A 146 19.11 1.99 -1.86
C THR A 146 18.20 1.64 -0.68
N SER A 147 17.63 2.64 0.00
CA SER A 147 16.70 2.41 1.12
C SER A 147 15.44 1.63 0.70
N LYS A 148 14.83 1.96 -0.45
CA LYS A 148 13.72 1.18 -1.02
C LYS A 148 14.09 -0.29 -1.18
N THR A 149 15.31 -0.58 -1.64
CA THR A 149 15.76 -1.96 -1.86
C THR A 149 15.82 -2.73 -0.53
N THR A 150 16.34 -2.12 0.54
CA THR A 150 16.27 -2.67 1.90
C THR A 150 14.82 -2.92 2.36
N CYS A 151 13.92 -1.94 2.20
CA CYS A 151 12.51 -2.12 2.56
C CYS A 151 11.85 -3.28 1.79
N VAL A 152 12.09 -3.37 0.49
CA VAL A 152 11.55 -4.41 -0.37
C VAL A 152 12.10 -5.80 -0.01
N ASP A 153 13.39 -5.93 0.25
CA ASP A 153 13.99 -7.23 0.58
C ASP A 153 13.57 -7.73 1.97
N VAL A 154 13.40 -6.82 2.93
CA VAL A 154 12.82 -7.11 4.25
C VAL A 154 11.36 -7.58 4.11
N THR A 155 10.52 -6.88 3.33
CA THR A 155 9.13 -7.29 3.08
C THR A 155 9.03 -8.62 2.31
N ARG A 156 9.91 -8.84 1.31
CA ARG A 156 10.03 -10.13 0.60
C ARG A 156 10.45 -11.28 1.51
N THR A 157 11.20 -11.00 2.57
CA THR A 157 11.57 -12.01 3.58
C THR A 157 10.35 -12.39 4.42
N ALA A 158 9.59 -11.41 4.94
CA ALA A 158 8.34 -11.68 5.66
C ALA A 158 7.30 -12.43 4.80
N ILE A 159 7.19 -12.12 3.50
CA ILE A 159 6.33 -12.87 2.56
C ILE A 159 6.73 -14.36 2.51
N LYS A 160 8.02 -14.67 2.38
CA LYS A 160 8.50 -16.06 2.33
C LYS A 160 8.27 -16.79 3.66
N GLU A 161 8.44 -16.10 4.78
CA GLU A 161 8.23 -16.68 6.11
C GLU A 161 6.75 -16.99 6.36
N ILE A 162 5.83 -16.07 6.04
CA ILE A 162 4.39 -16.30 6.21
C ILE A 162 3.88 -17.37 5.23
N GLU A 163 4.38 -17.42 3.99
CA GLU A 163 4.11 -18.50 3.02
C GLU A 163 4.54 -19.87 3.53
N LYS A 164 5.76 -19.97 4.07
CA LYS A 164 6.31 -21.21 4.63
C LYS A 164 5.47 -21.67 5.82
N VAL A 165 5.22 -20.80 6.79
CA VAL A 165 4.40 -21.13 7.97
C VAL A 165 2.99 -21.56 7.56
N ASN A 166 2.37 -20.90 6.59
CA ASN A 166 1.06 -21.28 6.08
C ASN A 166 1.06 -22.69 5.47
N THR A 167 2.06 -22.99 4.63
CA THR A 167 2.18 -24.28 3.94
C THR A 167 2.47 -25.41 4.93
N ASP A 168 3.48 -25.23 5.80
CA ASP A 168 3.87 -26.21 6.81
C ASP A 168 2.69 -26.52 7.76
N THR A 169 2.00 -25.48 8.25
CA THR A 169 0.87 -25.68 9.18
C THR A 169 -0.36 -26.29 8.50
N SER A 170 -0.73 -25.83 7.31
CA SER A 170 -1.87 -26.38 6.56
C SER A 170 -1.66 -27.85 6.18
N CYS A 171 -0.46 -28.23 5.75
CA CYS A 171 -0.13 -29.63 5.47
C CYS A 171 -0.24 -30.50 6.73
N ASN A 172 0.26 -30.03 7.88
CA ASN A 172 0.19 -30.77 9.15
C ASN A 172 -1.25 -30.93 9.66
N VAL A 173 -2.07 -29.87 9.60
CA VAL A 173 -3.49 -29.91 10.00
C VAL A 173 -4.28 -30.83 9.08
N ALA A 174 -4.11 -30.73 7.75
CA ALA A 174 -4.80 -31.57 6.78
C ALA A 174 -4.42 -33.06 6.91
N ALA A 175 -3.15 -33.37 7.19
CA ALA A 175 -2.71 -34.75 7.44
C ALA A 175 -3.35 -35.32 8.72
N ALA A 176 -3.30 -34.57 9.83
CA ALA A 176 -3.88 -35.01 11.09
C ALA A 176 -5.41 -35.17 11.02
N LEU A 177 -6.10 -34.27 10.32
CA LEU A 177 -7.53 -34.39 10.02
C LEU A 177 -7.82 -35.64 9.20
N THR A 178 -7.04 -35.91 8.14
CA THR A 178 -7.23 -37.08 7.27
C THR A 178 -7.08 -38.40 8.03
N ASP A 179 -6.09 -38.50 8.93
CA ASP A 179 -5.90 -39.68 9.77
C ASP A 179 -7.02 -39.85 10.80
N PHE A 180 -7.45 -38.77 11.46
CA PHE A 180 -8.62 -38.78 12.35
C PHE A 180 -9.89 -39.25 11.61
N ASP A 181 -10.13 -38.72 10.41
CA ASP A 181 -11.32 -39.01 9.62
C ASP A 181 -11.34 -40.45 9.09
N ARG A 182 -10.16 -40.96 8.71
CA ARG A 182 -9.96 -42.36 8.34
C ARG A 182 -10.27 -43.30 9.50
N GLN A 183 -9.85 -42.94 10.72
CA GLN A 183 -10.11 -43.72 11.92
C GLN A 183 -11.57 -43.63 12.37
N ARG A 184 -12.20 -42.47 12.23
CA ARG A 184 -13.63 -42.26 12.49
C ARG A 184 -14.51 -43.19 11.65
N ARG A 185 -14.19 -43.32 10.35
CA ARG A 185 -14.88 -44.26 9.44
C ARG A 185 -14.63 -45.73 9.80
N ARG A 186 -13.45 -46.08 10.35
CA ARG A 186 -13.18 -47.44 10.85
C ARG A 186 -14.01 -47.78 12.07
N LEU A 187 -14.11 -46.86 13.04
CA LEU A 187 -14.96 -47.04 14.22
C LEU A 187 -16.42 -47.27 13.80
N GLN A 188 -16.96 -46.42 12.92
CA GLN A 188 -18.33 -46.57 12.40
C GLN A 188 -18.59 -47.95 11.76
N MET A 189 -17.61 -48.52 11.04
CA MET A 189 -17.71 -49.89 10.52
C MET A 189 -17.74 -50.93 11.65
N ARG A 190 -16.92 -50.80 12.69
CA ARG A 190 -16.93 -51.73 13.85
C ARG A 190 -18.18 -51.61 14.71
N GLU A 191 -18.71 -50.41 14.89
CA GLU A 191 -20.00 -50.18 15.56
C GLU A 191 -21.14 -50.88 14.81
N SER A 192 -21.14 -50.80 13.48
CA SER A 192 -22.09 -51.52 12.61
C SER A 192 -21.94 -53.03 12.72
N GLU A 193 -20.70 -53.56 12.66
CA GLU A 193 -20.41 -54.98 12.89
C GLU A 193 -20.86 -55.46 14.27
N MET A 194 -20.67 -54.65 15.33
CA MET A 194 -21.11 -54.95 16.69
C MET A 194 -22.64 -54.99 16.80
N MET A 195 -23.35 -54.03 16.21
CA MET A 195 -24.82 -54.05 16.13
C MET A 195 -25.34 -55.27 15.35
N HIS A 196 -24.66 -55.66 14.26
CA HIS A 196 -25.00 -56.86 13.49
C HIS A 196 -24.72 -58.16 14.25
N ALA A 197 -23.63 -58.25 15.03
CA ALA A 197 -23.36 -59.38 15.90
C ALA A 197 -24.40 -59.49 17.02
N MET A 198 -24.71 -58.37 17.68
CA MET A 198 -25.67 -58.31 18.78
C MET A 198 -27.10 -58.64 18.34
N SER A 199 -27.53 -58.21 17.15
CA SER A 199 -28.86 -58.52 16.60
C SER A 199 -29.03 -59.97 16.13
N ARG A 200 -27.92 -60.73 15.97
CA ARG A 200 -27.95 -62.16 15.60
C ARG A 200 -27.76 -63.09 16.79
N SER A 201 -27.35 -62.57 17.94
CA SER A 201 -27.10 -63.36 19.15
C SER A 201 -28.27 -63.29 20.14
N THR A 202 -28.47 -64.37 20.88
CA THR A 202 -29.43 -64.44 22.01
C THR A 202 -28.81 -64.02 23.34
N SER A 203 -27.49 -63.79 23.40
CA SER A 203 -26.79 -63.37 24.63
C SER A 203 -25.63 -62.43 24.34
N ARG A 204 -25.45 -61.42 25.20
CA ARG A 204 -24.28 -60.54 25.18
C ARG A 204 -22.97 -61.26 25.54
N GLU A 205 -23.06 -62.45 26.13
CA GLU A 205 -21.89 -63.28 26.45
C GLU A 205 -21.38 -64.12 25.27
N ASP A 206 -22.07 -64.09 24.13
CA ASP A 206 -21.62 -64.74 22.91
C ASP A 206 -20.20 -64.28 22.52
N PRO A 207 -19.27 -65.23 22.27
CA PRO A 207 -17.89 -64.91 21.88
C PRO A 207 -17.78 -63.96 20.68
N ALA A 208 -18.71 -64.03 19.72
CA ALA A 208 -18.72 -63.14 18.56
C ALA A 208 -19.10 -61.70 18.94
N VAL A 209 -20.05 -61.52 19.88
CA VAL A 209 -20.43 -60.21 20.40
C VAL A 209 -19.28 -59.63 21.23
N ARG A 210 -18.68 -60.40 22.14
CA ARG A 210 -17.52 -59.93 22.94
C ARG A 210 -16.30 -59.59 22.08
N TYR A 211 -16.05 -60.32 21.00
CA TYR A 211 -14.98 -60.00 20.05
C TYR A 211 -15.26 -58.71 19.27
N ALA A 212 -16.50 -58.48 18.84
CA ALA A 212 -16.90 -57.24 18.19
C ALA A 212 -16.82 -56.03 19.14
N GLU A 213 -17.31 -56.17 20.38
CA GLU A 213 -17.17 -55.16 21.44
C GLU A 213 -15.71 -54.79 21.68
N LEU A 214 -14.82 -55.79 21.82
CA LEU A 214 -13.38 -55.55 22.03
C LEU A 214 -12.72 -54.78 20.87
N ASN A 215 -13.09 -55.10 19.62
CA ASN A 215 -12.56 -54.38 18.47
C ASN A 215 -13.13 -52.96 18.38
N CYS A 216 -14.40 -52.76 18.71
CA CYS A 216 -15.01 -51.43 18.78
C CYS A 216 -14.29 -50.54 19.81
N VAL A 217 -13.99 -51.07 21.00
CA VAL A 217 -13.23 -50.36 22.04
C VAL A 217 -11.82 -49.99 21.55
N LYS A 218 -11.09 -50.92 20.92
CA LYS A 218 -9.74 -50.64 20.38
C LYS A 218 -9.73 -49.54 19.32
N GLU A 219 -10.66 -49.57 18.36
CA GLU A 219 -10.74 -48.53 17.33
C GLU A 219 -11.16 -47.17 17.93
N SER A 220 -11.94 -47.17 19.04
CA SER A 220 -12.33 -45.98 19.80
C SER A 220 -11.15 -45.35 20.55
N GLU A 221 -10.35 -46.16 21.28
CA GLU A 221 -9.13 -45.68 21.94
C GLU A 221 -8.13 -45.08 20.93
N ALA A 222 -8.01 -45.72 19.75
CA ALA A 222 -7.21 -45.19 18.65
C ALA A 222 -7.78 -43.88 18.08
N LEU A 223 -9.11 -43.75 17.98
CA LEU A 223 -9.76 -42.50 17.56
C LEU A 223 -9.50 -41.36 18.55
N GLU A 224 -9.61 -41.60 19.86
CA GLU A 224 -9.26 -40.61 20.90
C GLU A 224 -7.79 -40.19 20.86
N SER A 225 -6.88 -41.09 20.47
CA SER A 225 -5.46 -40.75 20.28
C SER A 225 -5.26 -39.84 19.06
N LEU A 226 -5.93 -40.11 17.95
CA LEU A 226 -5.82 -39.29 16.74
C LEU A 226 -6.57 -37.96 16.85
N GLY A 227 -7.71 -37.91 17.54
CA GLY A 227 -8.44 -36.67 17.82
C GLY A 227 -7.62 -35.70 18.67
N ARG A 228 -6.88 -36.21 19.68
CA ARG A 228 -5.91 -35.39 20.41
C ARG A 228 -4.80 -34.84 19.50
N LYS A 229 -4.18 -35.69 18.67
CA LYS A 229 -3.16 -35.22 17.70
C LYS A 229 -3.70 -34.16 16.75
N TYR A 230 -4.93 -34.29 16.26
CA TYR A 230 -5.57 -33.28 15.42
C TYR A 230 -5.74 -31.96 16.16
N ILE A 231 -6.29 -31.99 17.38
CA ILE A 231 -6.44 -30.82 18.25
C ILE A 231 -5.10 -30.15 18.54
N ASP A 232 -4.05 -30.93 18.81
CA ASP A 232 -2.70 -30.43 19.09
C ASP A 232 -2.08 -29.80 17.82
N SER A 233 -2.23 -30.43 16.65
CA SER A 233 -1.81 -29.88 15.35
C SER A 233 -2.51 -28.56 15.05
N LEU A 234 -3.81 -28.46 15.29
CA LEU A 234 -4.61 -27.24 15.11
C LEU A 234 -4.17 -26.13 16.08
N GLY A 235 -3.92 -26.46 17.35
CA GLY A 235 -3.38 -25.54 18.34
C GLY A 235 -2.02 -24.97 17.93
N ASN A 236 -1.08 -25.85 17.55
CA ASN A 236 0.24 -25.46 17.06
C ASN A 236 0.16 -24.59 15.80
N ALA A 237 -0.74 -24.93 14.87
CA ALA A 237 -0.97 -24.15 13.66
C ALA A 237 -1.51 -22.74 13.96
N MET A 238 -2.45 -22.61 14.90
CA MET A 238 -2.96 -21.30 15.34
C MET A 238 -1.87 -20.44 16.00
N THR A 239 -1.02 -21.02 16.86
CA THR A 239 0.09 -20.28 17.49
C THR A 239 1.16 -19.86 16.46
N ALA A 240 1.55 -20.75 15.56
CA ALA A 240 2.55 -20.44 14.53
C ALA A 240 2.06 -19.38 13.54
N THR A 241 0.81 -19.48 13.07
CA THR A 241 0.20 -18.47 12.18
C THR A 241 -0.03 -17.14 12.90
N HIS A 242 -0.37 -17.12 14.19
CA HIS A 242 -0.44 -15.89 14.98
C HIS A 242 0.89 -15.16 15.03
N PHE A 243 1.97 -15.86 15.41
CA PHE A 243 3.31 -15.27 15.47
C PHE A 243 3.77 -14.77 14.09
N ALA A 244 3.52 -15.54 13.02
CA ALA A 244 3.87 -15.12 11.67
C ALA A 244 3.08 -13.88 11.20
N LEU A 245 1.80 -13.75 11.59
CA LEU A 245 0.99 -12.55 11.35
C LEU A 245 1.52 -11.33 12.12
N GLU A 246 1.92 -11.49 13.38
CA GLU A 246 2.51 -10.41 14.19
C GLU A 246 3.83 -9.92 13.59
N GLN A 247 4.75 -10.83 13.26
CA GLN A 247 6.01 -10.49 12.59
C GLN A 247 5.75 -9.79 11.24
N SER A 248 4.88 -10.36 10.41
CA SER A 248 4.50 -9.77 9.11
C SER A 248 3.90 -8.36 9.25
N SER A 249 3.06 -8.14 10.26
CA SER A 249 2.47 -6.84 10.58
C SER A 249 3.54 -5.84 10.98
N MET A 250 4.40 -6.18 11.97
CA MET A 250 5.50 -5.32 12.41
C MET A 250 6.45 -4.99 11.26
N THR A 251 6.81 -5.98 10.44
CA THR A 251 7.67 -5.78 9.26
C THR A 251 7.03 -4.82 8.26
N GLY A 252 5.75 -5.02 7.90
CA GLY A 252 5.04 -4.16 6.96
C GLY A 252 4.92 -2.71 7.43
N TRP A 253 4.68 -2.49 8.73
CA TRP A 253 4.68 -1.15 9.32
C TRP A 253 6.07 -0.51 9.34
N ALA A 254 7.10 -1.27 9.73
CA ALA A 254 8.48 -0.79 9.79
C ALA A 254 9.02 -0.43 8.39
N SER A 255 8.84 -1.31 7.40
CA SER A 255 9.25 -1.05 6.01
C SER A 255 8.56 0.17 5.41
N SER A 256 7.27 0.34 5.71
CA SER A 256 6.48 1.49 5.26
C SER A 256 6.96 2.78 5.91
N ASN A 257 7.21 2.78 7.22
CA ASN A 257 7.72 3.95 7.94
C ASN A 257 9.08 4.40 7.37
N VAL A 258 10.05 3.48 7.25
CA VAL A 258 11.37 3.77 6.66
C VAL A 258 11.23 4.29 5.22
N PHE A 259 10.38 3.69 4.41
CA PHE A 259 10.12 4.14 3.03
C PHE A 259 9.57 5.56 2.98
N PHE A 260 8.56 5.89 3.78
CA PHE A 260 7.94 7.22 3.81
C PHE A 260 8.84 8.30 4.42
N VAL A 261 9.66 7.97 5.42
CA VAL A 261 10.68 8.90 5.96
C VAL A 261 11.69 9.27 4.87
N GLN A 262 12.19 8.29 4.13
CA GLN A 262 13.20 8.52 3.09
C GLN A 262 12.61 9.20 1.84
N LEU A 263 11.36 8.88 1.47
CA LEU A 263 10.61 9.60 0.45
C LEU A 263 10.37 11.06 0.84
N GLY A 264 10.05 11.31 2.12
CA GLY A 264 9.90 12.64 2.68
C GLY A 264 11.19 13.46 2.62
N GLN A 265 12.33 12.84 2.98
CA GLN A 265 13.64 13.47 2.85
C GLN A 265 13.95 13.81 1.39
N LEU A 266 13.74 12.87 0.46
CA LEU A 266 13.97 13.11 -0.97
C LEU A 266 13.11 14.26 -1.53
N PHE A 267 11.83 14.37 -1.14
CA PHE A 267 11.01 15.50 -1.55
C PHE A 267 11.40 16.82 -0.87
N SER A 268 11.91 16.78 0.36
CA SER A 268 12.51 17.94 1.01
C SER A 268 13.71 18.45 0.20
N GLU A 269 14.64 17.56 -0.16
CA GLU A 269 15.83 17.92 -0.94
C GLU A 269 15.51 18.32 -2.38
N LEU A 270 14.51 17.71 -3.02
CA LEU A 270 14.01 18.16 -4.32
C LEU A 270 13.46 19.60 -4.24
N SER A 271 12.80 19.96 -3.12
CA SER A 271 12.23 21.29 -2.88
C SER A 271 13.31 22.34 -2.59
N THR A 272 14.34 22.03 -1.80
CA THR A 272 15.50 22.92 -1.56
C THR A 272 16.29 23.14 -2.84
N THR A 273 16.62 22.06 -3.55
CA THR A 273 17.35 22.08 -4.83
C THR A 273 16.58 22.84 -5.90
N GLY A 274 15.26 22.62 -6.03
CA GLY A 274 14.42 23.34 -6.97
C GLY A 274 14.37 24.86 -6.73
N LYS A 275 14.38 25.30 -5.47
CA LYS A 275 14.46 26.73 -5.10
C LYS A 275 15.84 27.32 -5.45
N ALA A 276 16.92 26.59 -5.22
CA ALA A 276 18.27 27.02 -5.61
C ALA A 276 18.39 27.19 -7.14
N ILE A 277 17.94 26.20 -7.92
CA ILE A 277 17.89 26.28 -9.39
C ILE A 277 17.07 27.49 -9.85
N ALA A 278 15.88 27.73 -9.26
CA ALA A 278 15.05 28.88 -9.62
C ALA A 278 15.75 30.22 -9.33
N ALA A 279 16.52 30.32 -8.24
CA ALA A 279 17.32 31.51 -7.93
C ALA A 279 18.46 31.71 -8.95
N HIS A 280 19.16 30.65 -9.36
CA HIS A 280 20.19 30.73 -10.41
C HIS A 280 19.61 31.15 -11.77
N LEU A 281 18.46 30.58 -12.18
CA LEU A 281 17.76 30.97 -13.40
C LEU A 281 17.28 32.42 -13.37
N LEU A 282 16.83 32.92 -12.21
CA LEU A 282 16.47 34.33 -12.03
C LEU A 282 17.70 35.24 -12.18
N SER A 283 18.86 34.85 -11.62
CA SER A 283 20.11 35.57 -11.79
C SER A 283 20.53 35.63 -13.26
N ILE A 284 20.53 34.50 -13.97
CA ILE A 284 20.82 34.40 -15.42
C ILE A 284 19.93 35.38 -16.20
N LYS A 285 18.60 35.33 -16.01
CA LYS A 285 17.63 36.23 -16.64
C LYS A 285 17.94 37.72 -16.39
N ASN A 286 18.33 38.07 -15.16
CA ASN A 286 18.60 39.45 -14.78
C ASN A 286 19.95 39.95 -15.35
N SER A 287 20.98 39.10 -15.38
CA SER A 287 22.29 39.45 -15.96
C SER A 287 22.23 39.73 -17.47
N GLN A 288 21.32 39.09 -18.19
CA GLN A 288 21.17 39.25 -19.65
C GLN A 288 20.69 40.65 -20.09
N LYS A 289 20.08 41.46 -19.21
CA LYS A 289 19.64 42.86 -19.47
C LYS A 289 18.67 43.08 -20.66
N VAL A 290 18.33 42.04 -21.45
CA VAL A 290 17.51 42.07 -22.68
C VAL A 290 16.19 42.84 -22.50
N SER A 291 15.50 42.68 -21.37
CA SER A 291 14.21 43.35 -21.10
C SER A 291 14.29 44.89 -21.19
N HIS A 292 15.40 45.49 -20.75
CA HIS A 292 15.59 46.95 -20.80
C HIS A 292 15.83 47.41 -22.23
N GLN A 293 16.80 46.79 -22.91
CA GLN A 293 17.17 47.11 -24.29
C GLN A 293 16.01 46.89 -25.27
N LEU A 294 15.25 45.81 -25.13
CA LEU A 294 14.10 45.51 -25.99
C LEU A 294 12.93 46.48 -25.73
N SER A 295 12.78 46.97 -24.49
CA SER A 295 11.84 48.06 -24.16
C SER A 295 12.28 49.42 -24.71
N GLU A 296 13.59 49.70 -24.75
CA GLU A 296 14.16 50.91 -25.35
C GLU A 296 14.09 50.90 -26.87
N GLU A 297 14.44 49.78 -27.51
CA GLU A 297 14.36 49.62 -28.97
C GLU A 297 12.91 49.71 -29.45
N LYS A 298 11.96 49.07 -28.74
CA LYS A 298 10.52 49.24 -29.00
C LYS A 298 10.08 50.70 -28.85
N ARG A 299 10.65 51.45 -27.90
CA ARG A 299 10.37 52.89 -27.72
C ARG A 299 10.98 53.73 -28.85
N ARG A 300 12.18 53.39 -29.32
CA ARG A 300 12.85 54.03 -30.46
C ARG A 300 12.06 53.83 -31.76
N ILE A 301 11.70 52.60 -32.08
CA ILE A 301 10.89 52.27 -33.27
C ILE A 301 9.54 53.03 -33.24
N LEU A 302 8.87 53.11 -32.09
CA LEU A 302 7.63 53.88 -31.94
C LEU A 302 7.83 55.40 -32.06
N GLN A 303 9.00 55.93 -31.72
CA GLN A 303 9.35 57.33 -31.94
C GLN A 303 9.70 57.61 -33.40
N GLU A 304 10.46 56.73 -34.05
CA GLU A 304 10.81 56.80 -35.47
C GLU A 304 9.54 56.72 -36.35
N GLN A 305 8.62 55.80 -36.07
CA GLN A 305 7.33 55.72 -36.77
C GLN A 305 6.48 56.98 -36.60
N ARG A 306 6.48 57.60 -35.40
CA ARG A 306 5.78 58.88 -35.17
C ARG A 306 6.47 60.04 -35.91
N ALA A 307 7.79 60.09 -35.90
CA ALA A 307 8.55 61.11 -36.63
C ALA A 307 8.32 60.99 -38.15
N ALA A 308 8.35 59.77 -38.70
CA ALA A 308 8.05 59.50 -40.10
C ALA A 308 6.60 59.87 -40.48
N ALA A 309 5.61 59.51 -39.64
CA ALA A 309 4.22 59.91 -39.85
C ALA A 309 4.01 61.42 -39.77
N THR A 310 4.75 62.11 -38.90
CA THR A 310 4.71 63.59 -38.78
C THR A 310 5.36 64.25 -39.99
N ALA A 311 6.50 63.74 -40.47
CA ALA A 311 7.16 64.22 -41.68
C ALA A 311 6.30 64.00 -42.94
N ALA A 312 5.63 62.85 -43.06
CA ALA A 312 4.67 62.58 -44.13
C ALA A 312 3.47 63.54 -44.08
N GLY A 313 2.94 63.83 -42.88
CA GLY A 313 1.86 64.81 -42.68
C GLY A 313 2.25 66.25 -43.01
N VAL A 314 3.51 66.63 -42.77
CA VAL A 314 4.06 67.94 -43.17
C VAL A 314 4.23 68.02 -44.69
N ALA A 315 4.70 66.94 -45.35
CA ALA A 315 4.79 66.88 -46.81
C ALA A 315 3.41 67.07 -47.48
N THR A 316 2.37 66.36 -47.02
CA THR A 316 1.01 66.51 -47.57
C THR A 316 0.39 67.89 -47.37
N ASN A 317 0.79 68.61 -46.31
CA ASN A 317 0.33 69.98 -46.04
C ASN A 317 1.11 71.05 -46.83
N THR A 318 2.19 70.67 -47.52
CA THR A 318 2.99 71.61 -48.34
C THR A 318 2.61 71.54 -49.83
N GLU A 319 1.91 70.49 -50.27
CA GLU A 319 1.43 70.34 -51.66
C GLU A 319 -0.03 70.81 -51.89
N THR A 320 -0.78 71.20 -50.85
CA THR A 320 -2.22 71.47 -50.95
C THR A 320 -2.63 72.94 -51.20
N ASP A 321 -1.68 73.86 -51.43
CA ASP A 321 -1.98 75.30 -51.63
C ASP A 321 -1.85 75.78 -53.10
N LEU A 322 -1.90 74.85 -54.06
CA LEU A 322 -1.96 75.15 -55.50
C LEU A 322 -2.87 74.15 -56.24
N PHE A 323 -4.19 74.33 -56.13
CA PHE A 323 -5.16 74.27 -57.25
C PHE A 323 -6.61 74.41 -56.72
N SER A 324 -7.22 75.57 -56.93
CA SER A 324 -8.67 75.76 -56.74
C SER A 324 -9.38 75.61 -58.09
N GLY A 325 -10.31 74.66 -58.21
CA GLY A 325 -10.94 74.35 -59.50
C GLY A 325 -11.95 73.21 -59.55
N GLY A 326 -13.13 73.40 -58.96
CA GLY A 326 -14.42 73.01 -59.58
C GLY A 326 -14.87 71.53 -59.65
N ALA A 327 -15.98 71.27 -58.94
CA ALA A 327 -17.10 70.36 -59.31
C ALA A 327 -16.94 68.82 -59.23
N ASP A 328 -17.51 68.28 -58.13
CA ASP A 328 -18.47 67.17 -58.07
C ASP A 328 -18.29 65.90 -58.93
N VAL A 329 -18.04 64.76 -58.26
CA VAL A 329 -19.09 63.75 -57.95
C VAL A 329 -18.83 63.14 -56.57
N SER A 330 -19.90 62.89 -55.81
CA SER A 330 -19.93 62.37 -54.43
C SER A 330 -21.03 61.30 -54.32
N PRO A 331 -21.17 60.48 -53.24
CA PRO A 331 -20.17 59.84 -52.37
C PRO A 331 -20.39 58.30 -52.26
N GLY A 332 -19.45 57.59 -51.64
CA GLY A 332 -19.61 56.19 -51.21
C GLY A 332 -19.03 55.96 -49.81
N ALA A 333 -19.85 56.14 -48.76
CA ALA A 333 -19.40 56.08 -47.38
C ALA A 333 -19.27 54.65 -46.83
N SER A 334 -18.36 54.43 -45.86
CA SER A 334 -18.73 54.12 -44.45
C SER A 334 -17.57 53.55 -43.61
N PHE A 335 -17.10 54.34 -42.65
CA PHE A 335 -16.86 53.87 -41.28
C PHE A 335 -17.99 54.45 -40.41
N PRO A 336 -18.47 53.75 -39.36
CA PRO A 336 -18.03 54.18 -38.01
C PRO A 336 -17.98 53.08 -36.91
N LEU A 337 -16.92 53.17 -36.09
CA LEU A 337 -16.94 53.53 -34.67
C LEU A 337 -18.03 52.97 -33.68
N VAL A 338 -17.52 52.60 -32.48
CA VAL A 338 -18.19 52.55 -31.13
C VAL A 338 -19.16 51.40 -30.79
N THR A 339 -18.82 50.62 -29.75
CA THR A 339 -19.59 50.59 -28.48
C THR A 339 -18.85 49.93 -27.33
N SER A 340 -19.24 50.28 -26.10
CA SER A 340 -18.57 50.03 -24.83
C SER A 340 -19.28 48.98 -23.94
N SER A 341 -18.54 48.47 -22.94
CA SER A 341 -18.88 47.79 -21.66
C SER A 341 -20.26 48.08 -21.02
N PRO A 342 -20.74 47.37 -19.96
CA PRO A 342 -20.00 46.48 -19.02
C PRO A 342 -20.74 45.19 -18.52
N ALA A 343 -20.07 44.36 -17.70
CA ALA A 343 -20.57 43.83 -16.40
C ALA A 343 -19.61 42.79 -15.77
N GLY A 344 -19.37 42.90 -14.45
CA GLY A 344 -18.83 41.80 -13.62
C GLY A 344 -19.94 40.92 -13.04
N PRO A 345 -19.63 39.94 -12.16
CA PRO A 345 -19.14 40.32 -10.82
C PRO A 345 -18.02 39.45 -10.22
N SER A 346 -17.53 39.93 -9.07
CA SER A 346 -16.47 39.38 -8.22
C SER A 346 -16.92 38.21 -7.33
N ALA A 347 -15.98 37.33 -6.97
CA ALA A 347 -16.08 36.48 -5.79
C ALA A 347 -14.74 36.45 -5.02
N ARG A 348 -14.74 36.97 -3.79
CA ARG A 348 -13.66 36.77 -2.79
C ARG A 348 -13.75 35.38 -2.17
N VAL A 349 -12.63 34.75 -1.87
CA VAL A 349 -12.50 33.82 -0.74
C VAL A 349 -11.24 34.18 0.06
N SER A 350 -11.33 34.07 1.39
CA SER A 350 -10.38 34.63 2.36
C SER A 350 -9.48 33.56 3.00
N SER A 351 -8.32 33.98 3.53
CA SER A 351 -7.44 33.17 4.37
C SER A 351 -7.36 33.68 5.82
N PRO A 352 -7.26 32.76 6.80
CA PRO A 352 -6.49 32.92 8.05
C PRO A 352 -5.78 31.59 8.48
N THR A 353 -4.89 31.47 9.49
CA THR A 353 -3.85 32.34 10.11
C THR A 353 -2.91 31.39 10.93
N GLU A 354 -1.68 31.81 11.27
CA GLU A 354 -0.71 31.11 12.16
C GLU A 354 -1.21 31.02 13.63
N GLY A 355 -0.69 30.24 14.59
CA GLY A 355 0.44 29.30 14.76
C GLY A 355 0.29 28.68 16.18
N PRO A 356 1.32 28.42 17.03
CA PRO A 356 2.73 28.06 16.81
C PRO A 356 3.11 26.72 17.52
N GLY A 357 4.32 26.18 17.29
CA GLY A 357 4.85 25.06 18.11
C GLY A 357 6.04 24.30 17.53
N ARG A 358 7.27 24.81 17.70
CA ARG A 358 8.50 24.06 17.39
C ARG A 358 8.88 23.16 18.57
N GLY A 359 9.01 21.87 18.33
CA GLY A 359 9.83 20.94 19.11
C GLY A 359 10.67 20.11 18.15
N SER A 360 11.98 19.99 18.37
CA SER A 360 12.81 19.03 17.64
C SER A 360 12.55 17.64 18.20
N VAL A 361 11.95 16.76 17.39
CA VAL A 361 11.87 15.33 17.74
C VAL A 361 13.29 14.76 17.68
N ASN A 362 13.77 14.24 18.80
CA ASN A 362 15.08 13.59 18.85
C ASN A 362 14.94 12.15 18.34
N LEU A 363 15.92 11.66 17.59
CA LEU A 363 15.87 10.34 16.95
C LEU A 363 15.95 9.17 17.94
N ASP A 364 16.42 9.44 19.17
CA ASP A 364 16.54 8.43 20.23
C ASP A 364 15.20 8.03 20.88
N ASP A 365 14.14 8.84 20.75
CA ASP A 365 12.81 8.56 21.32
C ASP A 365 12.03 7.46 20.54
N LEU A 366 12.62 6.89 19.48
CA LEU A 366 12.00 5.84 18.65
C LEU A 366 12.27 4.40 19.13
N PHE A 367 13.06 4.20 20.19
CA PHE A 367 13.53 2.88 20.64
C PHE A 367 13.44 2.63 22.17
N HIS A 368 12.37 3.12 22.81
CA HIS A 368 12.06 2.85 24.23
C HIS A 368 10.61 2.40 24.45
#